data_AF-A0A1F9TCZ3-F1
#
_entry.id   AF-A0A1F9TCZ3-F1
#
_cell.length_a   1.000
_cell.length_b   1.000
_cell.length_c   1.000
_cell.angle_alpha   90.00
_cell.angle_beta   90.00
_cell.angle_gamma   90.00
#
_symmetry.space_group_name_H-M   'P 1'
#
loop_
_entity.id
_entity.type
_entity.pdbx_description
1 polymer ?
#
loop_
_entity_poly.entity_id
_entity_poly.type
_entity_poly.pdbx_seq_one_letter_code
_entity_poly.pdbx_strand_id
1 'polypeptide(L)'
;MGFAPAGIKLIVGGVLAAAIGGVVIVWCRVTGMTILGLGLVFAAFSAYFFRDPERDKVFAPGEIACPADGTVMTVRNEGKPGITVVRIFLSVLNVHVQRAPMEGKVEKTLYTKGKFAIAYKPEAADNERNLIRIAGEYGRFVEIEQITGSIARRIACYVKEGQAVRQGERVGMIYFGSQVAVYLPDTVRVLVNPGDKVEGAETVLALW
;
A
#
# COMPACT_ATOMS: atom_id res chain seq x y z
N MET A 1 -12.92 -11.93 -0.37
CA MET A 1 -11.50 -11.58 -0.07
C MET A 1 -10.65 -11.89 -1.29
N GLY A 2 -10.02 -10.88 -1.88
CA GLY A 2 -9.19 -11.03 -3.07
C GLY A 2 -7.69 -11.12 -2.75
N PHE A 3 -6.88 -11.25 -3.81
CA PHE A 3 -5.43 -11.13 -3.75
C PHE A 3 -4.97 -10.08 -4.75
N ALA A 4 -3.93 -9.33 -4.39
CA ALA A 4 -3.27 -8.45 -5.34
C ALA A 4 -2.72 -9.28 -6.52
N PRO A 5 -2.85 -8.82 -7.79
CA PRO A 5 -2.42 -9.58 -8.97
C PRO A 5 -0.97 -10.05 -8.91
N ALA A 6 -0.13 -9.26 -8.23
CA ALA A 6 1.25 -9.57 -7.94
C ALA A 6 1.49 -10.85 -7.12
N GLY A 7 0.62 -11.09 -6.14
CA GLY A 7 0.76 -12.19 -5.19
C GLY A 7 0.34 -13.53 -5.76
N ILE A 8 -0.58 -13.54 -6.73
CA ILE A 8 -1.15 -14.77 -7.29
C ILE A 8 -0.04 -15.71 -7.80
N LYS A 9 0.96 -15.17 -8.51
CA LYS A 9 2.09 -15.97 -9.02
C LYS A 9 2.93 -16.59 -7.90
N LEU A 10 3.12 -15.88 -6.79
CA LEU A 10 3.89 -16.36 -5.65
C LEU A 10 3.13 -17.42 -4.86
N ILE A 11 1.82 -17.21 -4.66
CA ILE A 11 0.93 -18.19 -4.03
C ILE A 11 0.93 -19.49 -4.83
N VAL A 12 0.70 -19.42 -6.14
CA VAL A 12 0.72 -20.59 -7.03
C VAL A 12 2.09 -21.27 -7.00
N GLY A 13 3.18 -20.52 -7.03
CA GLY A 13 4.53 -21.08 -6.90
C GLY A 13 4.75 -21.87 -5.61
N GLY A 14 4.28 -21.34 -4.47
CA GLY A 14 4.34 -22.05 -3.19
C GLY A 14 3.50 -23.32 -3.16
N VAL A 15 2.28 -23.28 -3.72
CA VAL A 15 1.40 -24.44 -3.83
C VAL A 15 2.01 -25.52 -4.72
N LEU A 16 2.61 -25.13 -5.85
CA LEU A 16 3.31 -26.07 -6.74
C LEU A 16 4.53 -26.69 -6.05
N ALA A 17 5.32 -25.91 -5.32
CA ALA A 17 6.42 -26.44 -4.52
C ALA A 17 5.92 -27.45 -3.47
N ALA A 18 4.82 -27.13 -2.79
CA ALA A 18 4.21 -28.05 -1.83
C ALA A 18 3.75 -29.37 -2.48
N ALA A 19 3.14 -29.28 -3.67
CA ALA A 19 2.74 -30.45 -4.45
C ALA A 19 3.94 -31.32 -4.87
N ILE A 20 5.03 -30.70 -5.33
CA ILE A 20 6.29 -31.40 -5.64
C ILE A 20 6.83 -32.10 -4.39
N GLY A 21 6.83 -31.43 -3.24
CA GLY A 21 7.24 -32.04 -1.97
C GLY A 21 6.38 -33.26 -1.60
N GLY A 22 5.07 -33.17 -1.81
CA GLY A 22 4.13 -34.28 -1.62
C GLY A 22 4.37 -35.47 -2.55
N VAL A 23 4.92 -35.23 -3.76
CA VAL A 23 5.33 -36.29 -4.68
C VAL A 23 6.67 -36.88 -4.25
N VAL A 24 7.67 -36.05 -3.96
CA VAL A 24 9.03 -36.47 -3.54
C VAL A 24 9.03 -37.31 -2.26
N ILE A 25 8.05 -37.11 -1.37
CA ILE A 25 7.93 -37.86 -0.11
C ILE A 25 7.84 -39.38 -0.30
N VAL A 26 7.40 -39.83 -1.48
CA VAL A 26 7.28 -41.25 -1.84
C VAL A 26 8.66 -41.91 -1.95
N TRP A 27 9.66 -41.20 -2.47
CA TRP A 27 11.03 -41.72 -2.65
C TRP A 27 11.98 -41.30 -1.53
N CYS A 28 11.84 -40.08 -1.01
CA CYS A 28 12.67 -39.56 0.06
C CYS A 28 11.83 -38.76 1.05
N ARG A 29 11.47 -39.39 2.18
CA ARG A 29 10.58 -38.79 3.19
C ARG A 29 11.10 -37.46 3.73
N VAL A 30 12.38 -37.39 4.09
CA VAL A 30 12.97 -36.16 4.69
C VAL A 30 12.90 -35.01 3.69
N THR A 31 13.40 -35.21 2.47
CA THR A 31 13.39 -34.18 1.42
C THR A 31 11.97 -33.80 1.00
N GLY A 32 11.06 -34.77 0.90
CA GLY A 32 9.66 -34.49 0.57
C GLY A 32 8.97 -33.63 1.63
N MET A 33 9.14 -33.97 2.91
CA MET A 33 8.56 -33.20 4.03
C MET A 33 9.13 -31.77 4.11
N THR A 34 10.43 -31.57 3.86
CA THR A 34 11.02 -30.23 3.90
C THR A 34 10.49 -29.35 2.77
N ILE A 35 10.45 -29.86 1.54
CA ILE A 35 9.91 -29.13 0.39
C ILE A 35 8.42 -28.83 0.60
N LEU A 36 7.64 -29.80 1.08
CA LEU A 36 6.22 -29.63 1.36
C LEU A 36 5.99 -28.54 2.41
N GLY A 37 6.69 -28.62 3.54
CA GLY A 37 6.58 -27.66 4.63
C GLY A 37 6.95 -26.25 4.20
N LEU A 38 8.10 -26.07 3.54
CA LEU A 38 8.54 -24.77 3.04
C LEU A 38 7.59 -24.20 1.98
N GLY A 39 7.10 -25.05 1.07
CA GLY A 39 6.11 -24.65 0.06
C GLY A 39 4.81 -24.13 0.68
N LEU A 40 4.28 -24.85 1.67
CA LEU A 40 3.07 -24.44 2.39
C LEU A 40 3.27 -23.14 3.18
N VAL A 41 4.38 -23.01 3.92
CA VAL A 41 4.70 -21.79 4.67
C VAL A 41 4.84 -20.59 3.72
N PHE A 42 5.53 -20.77 2.59
CA PHE A 42 5.69 -19.73 1.59
C PHE A 42 4.37 -19.34 0.92
N ALA A 43 3.52 -20.32 0.57
CA ALA A 43 2.19 -20.07 0.02
C ALA A 43 1.30 -19.32 1.01
N ALA A 44 1.28 -19.74 2.28
CA ALA A 44 0.50 -19.10 3.33
C ALA A 44 0.97 -17.67 3.61
N PHE A 45 2.28 -17.45 3.71
CA PHE A 45 2.85 -16.12 3.86
C PHE A 45 2.53 -15.22 2.66
N SER A 46 2.66 -15.74 1.44
CA SER A 46 2.32 -14.99 0.23
C SER A 46 0.84 -14.63 0.18
N ALA A 47 -0.05 -15.57 0.52
CA ALA A 47 -1.49 -15.32 0.59
C ALA A 47 -1.82 -14.24 1.63
N TYR A 48 -1.19 -14.30 2.80
CA TYR A 48 -1.38 -13.32 3.86
C TYR A 48 -0.84 -11.92 3.49
N PHE A 49 0.35 -11.84 2.89
CA PHE A 49 0.99 -10.58 2.55
C PHE A 49 0.28 -9.87 1.38
N PHE A 50 -0.09 -10.62 0.34
CA PHE A 50 -0.75 -10.10 -0.86
C PHE A 50 -2.28 -10.10 -0.74
N ARG A 51 -2.82 -10.25 0.47
CA ARG A 51 -4.25 -10.21 0.71
C ARG A 51 -4.81 -8.84 0.35
N ASP A 52 -6.02 -8.84 -0.16
CA ASP A 52 -6.75 -7.63 -0.47
C ASP A 52 -8.20 -7.80 -0.01
N PRO A 53 -8.52 -7.40 1.24
CA PRO A 53 -9.87 -7.48 1.76
C PRO A 53 -10.83 -6.60 0.97
N GLU A 54 -12.09 -7.02 0.92
CA GLU A 54 -13.18 -6.15 0.45
C GLU A 54 -13.41 -5.02 1.46
N ARG A 55 -13.72 -3.83 0.96
CA ARG A 55 -13.76 -2.56 1.68
C ARG A 55 -14.93 -1.79 1.09
N ASP A 56 -16.08 -1.85 1.76
CA ASP A 56 -17.36 -1.38 1.21
C ASP A 56 -17.88 -0.14 1.94
N LYS A 57 -17.03 0.51 2.75
CA LYS A 57 -17.41 1.71 3.47
C LYS A 57 -17.81 2.82 2.51
N VAL A 58 -18.98 3.39 2.78
CA VAL A 58 -19.47 4.60 2.13
C VAL A 58 -19.00 5.81 2.93
N PHE A 59 -18.30 6.72 2.27
CA PHE A 59 -17.83 7.98 2.84
C PHE A 59 -18.85 9.08 2.59
N ALA A 60 -18.97 9.99 3.55
CA ALA A 60 -19.82 11.16 3.40
C ALA A 60 -19.18 12.19 2.44
N PRO A 61 -19.97 13.06 1.79
CA PRO A 61 -19.42 14.14 0.97
C PRO A 61 -18.41 14.98 1.76
N GLY A 62 -17.22 15.15 1.19
CA GLY A 62 -16.14 15.91 1.83
C GLY A 62 -15.16 15.06 2.66
N GLU A 63 -15.48 13.79 2.95
CA GLU A 63 -14.55 12.91 3.64
C GLU A 63 -13.44 12.42 2.71
N ILE A 64 -12.22 12.36 3.25
CA ILE A 64 -11.03 11.83 2.59
C ILE A 64 -10.68 10.51 3.27
N ALA A 65 -10.70 9.43 2.50
CA ALA A 65 -10.39 8.09 2.96
C ALA A 65 -8.88 7.93 3.21
N CYS A 66 -8.52 7.14 4.20
CA CYS A 66 -7.13 6.72 4.37
C CYS A 66 -6.70 5.86 3.16
N PRO A 67 -5.55 6.11 2.52
CA PRO A 67 -5.10 5.31 1.39
C PRO A 67 -4.49 3.96 1.78
N ALA A 68 -4.15 3.73 3.05
CA ALA A 68 -3.28 2.64 3.47
C ALA A 68 -3.60 2.10 4.87
N ASP A 69 -3.34 0.80 5.09
CA ASP A 69 -3.35 0.19 6.42
C ASP A 69 -2.04 0.44 7.14
N GLY A 70 -2.06 0.95 8.37
CA GLY A 70 -0.82 1.15 9.11
C GLY A 70 -0.96 1.94 10.39
N THR A 71 0.13 2.61 10.75
CA THR A 71 0.20 3.52 11.89
C THR A 71 0.58 4.91 11.39
N VAL A 72 -0.14 5.94 11.81
CA VAL A 72 0.23 7.33 11.52
C VAL A 72 1.52 7.65 12.27
N MET A 73 2.55 8.04 11.54
CA MET A 73 3.85 8.39 12.10
C MET A 73 3.92 9.87 12.44
N THR A 74 3.52 10.72 11.50
CA THR A 74 3.65 12.18 11.62
C THR A 74 2.54 12.88 10.85
N VAL A 75 2.07 14.01 11.39
CA VAL A 75 1.17 14.95 10.73
C VAL A 75 1.81 16.33 10.84
N ARG A 76 2.36 16.86 9.74
CA ARG A 76 3.07 18.16 9.77
C ARG A 76 3.19 18.78 8.37
N ASN A 77 3.46 20.08 8.32
CA ASN A 77 3.86 20.75 7.09
C ASN A 77 5.35 20.45 6.80
N GLU A 78 5.66 19.84 5.66
CA GLU A 78 7.03 19.47 5.27
C GLU A 78 7.64 20.44 4.26
N GLY A 79 7.68 21.72 4.61
CA GLY A 79 8.43 22.75 3.86
C GLY A 79 7.74 23.28 2.60
N LYS A 80 6.51 22.84 2.31
CA LYS A 80 5.63 23.45 1.31
C LYS A 80 4.52 24.23 2.04
N PRO A 81 4.57 25.58 2.03
CA PRO A 81 3.50 26.40 2.60
C PRO A 81 2.13 25.95 2.06
N GLY A 82 1.15 25.80 2.94
CA GLY A 82 -0.20 25.39 2.56
C GLY A 82 -0.40 23.88 2.30
N ILE A 83 0.59 23.02 2.55
CA ILE A 83 0.45 21.55 2.41
C ILE A 83 0.75 20.83 3.73
N THR A 84 -0.23 20.09 4.23
CA THR A 84 -0.06 19.18 5.36
C THR A 84 0.26 17.77 4.84
N VAL A 85 1.27 17.12 5.42
CA VAL A 85 1.67 15.76 5.06
C VAL A 85 1.37 14.80 6.19
N VAL A 86 0.58 13.78 5.91
CA VAL A 86 0.31 12.65 6.81
C VAL A 86 1.14 11.46 6.36
N ARG A 87 2.10 11.03 7.19
CA ARG A 87 2.93 9.84 6.89
C ARG A 87 2.39 8.63 7.65
N ILE A 88 2.14 7.55 6.92
CA ILE A 88 1.61 6.29 7.44
C ILE A 88 2.65 5.20 7.21
N PHE A 89 3.04 4.51 8.27
CA PHE A 89 3.92 3.35 8.20
C PHE A 89 3.11 2.07 8.13
N LEU A 90 3.39 1.26 7.11
CA LEU A 90 2.77 -0.04 6.86
C LEU A 90 3.77 -1.13 7.23
N SER A 91 3.52 -1.85 8.32
CA SER A 91 4.32 -3.02 8.69
C SER A 91 4.09 -4.17 7.69
N VAL A 92 4.93 -5.19 7.71
CA VAL A 92 4.75 -6.40 6.87
C VAL A 92 3.45 -7.16 7.16
N LEU A 93 2.81 -6.89 8.29
CA LEU A 93 1.55 -7.51 8.68
C LEU A 93 0.32 -6.75 8.18
N ASN A 94 0.48 -5.51 7.73
CA ASN A 94 -0.63 -4.70 7.20
C ASN A 94 -1.02 -5.13 5.77
N VAL A 95 -2.15 -4.64 5.27
CA VAL A 95 -2.49 -4.75 3.85
C VAL A 95 -1.67 -3.72 3.08
N HIS A 96 -0.95 -4.18 2.06
CA HIS A 96 -0.05 -3.33 1.28
C HIS A 96 -0.67 -2.78 0.00
N VAL A 97 -1.96 -3.03 -0.25
CA VAL A 97 -2.70 -2.38 -1.33
C VAL A 97 -3.04 -0.96 -0.90
N GLN A 98 -2.72 0.02 -1.74
CA GLN A 98 -3.11 1.42 -1.56
C GLN A 98 -4.40 1.72 -2.32
N ARG A 99 -5.25 2.53 -1.71
CA ARG A 99 -6.57 2.91 -2.22
C ARG A 99 -6.69 4.42 -2.42
N ALA A 100 -7.56 4.84 -3.31
CA ALA A 100 -7.81 6.24 -3.62
C ALA A 100 -8.49 6.95 -2.42
N PRO A 101 -7.88 8.01 -1.85
CA PRO A 101 -8.46 8.81 -0.77
C PRO A 101 -9.73 9.54 -1.14
N MET A 102 -9.90 9.84 -2.42
CA MET A 102 -11.03 10.58 -2.97
C MET A 102 -11.33 10.08 -4.38
N GLU A 103 -12.54 10.33 -4.84
CA GLU A 103 -12.88 10.20 -6.25
C GLU A 103 -12.31 11.36 -7.06
N GLY A 104 -12.05 11.12 -8.34
CA GLY A 104 -11.55 12.14 -9.24
C GLY A 104 -10.79 11.57 -10.42
N LYS A 105 -10.02 12.42 -11.08
CA LYS A 105 -9.15 12.07 -12.20
C LYS A 105 -7.71 12.05 -11.73
N VAL A 106 -6.98 10.98 -12.07
CA VAL A 106 -5.54 10.90 -11.86
C VAL A 106 -4.89 11.93 -12.78
N GLU A 107 -4.44 13.04 -12.18
CA GLU A 107 -3.85 14.15 -12.92
C GLU A 107 -2.39 13.85 -13.27
N LYS A 108 -1.67 13.20 -12.35
CA LYS A 108 -0.24 12.94 -12.52
C LYS A 108 0.18 11.66 -11.82
N THR A 109 1.08 10.91 -12.46
CA THR A 109 1.82 9.80 -11.84
C THR A 109 3.31 10.00 -12.08
N LEU A 110 4.10 10.17 -11.03
CA LEU A 110 5.54 10.40 -11.14
C LEU A 110 6.30 9.31 -10.36
N TYR A 111 6.95 8.42 -11.10
CA TYR A 111 7.81 7.40 -10.54
C TYR A 111 9.27 7.85 -10.54
N THR A 112 9.91 7.79 -9.38
CA THR A 112 11.30 8.18 -9.18
C THR A 112 12.08 7.01 -8.61
N LYS A 113 13.12 6.58 -9.34
CA LYS A 113 14.06 5.56 -8.86
C LYS A 113 14.90 6.12 -7.71
N GLY A 114 15.19 5.29 -6.73
CA GLY A 114 15.92 5.69 -5.54
C GLY A 114 16.61 4.54 -4.82
N LYS A 115 16.98 4.79 -3.57
CA LYS A 115 17.60 3.82 -2.66
C LYS A 115 16.53 3.01 -1.90
N PHE A 116 17.00 2.17 -0.96
CA PHE A 116 16.17 1.30 -0.14
C PHE A 116 16.60 1.39 1.33
N ALA A 117 16.58 2.60 1.90
CA ALA A 117 16.76 2.83 3.32
C ALA A 117 15.51 2.40 4.13
N ILE A 118 15.65 2.27 5.44
CA ILE A 118 14.53 1.90 6.32
C ILE A 118 13.47 3.01 6.30
N ALA A 119 12.21 2.66 6.04
CA ALA A 119 11.15 3.60 5.67
C ALA A 119 10.86 4.71 6.70
N TYR A 120 11.10 4.46 8.00
CA TYR A 120 10.83 5.40 9.08
C TYR A 120 12.03 6.27 9.47
N LYS A 121 13.17 6.15 8.76
CA LYS A 121 14.35 6.96 9.02
C LYS A 121 14.49 8.13 8.02
N PRO A 122 15.20 9.21 8.36
CA PRO A 122 15.38 10.36 7.47
C PRO A 122 15.98 10.01 6.10
N GLU A 123 16.82 8.99 6.01
CA GLU A 123 17.46 8.55 4.77
C GLU A 123 16.45 7.98 3.75
N ALA A 124 15.22 7.65 4.19
CA ALA A 124 14.14 7.25 3.30
C ALA A 124 13.72 8.37 2.32
N ALA A 125 14.18 9.61 2.52
CA ALA A 125 14.02 10.71 1.58
C ALA A 125 14.71 10.47 0.22
N ASP A 126 15.63 9.51 0.11
CA ASP A 126 16.24 9.09 -1.16
C ASP A 126 15.59 7.82 -1.75
N ASN A 127 14.58 7.26 -1.08
CA ASN A 127 14.03 5.97 -1.49
C ASN A 127 13.22 6.07 -2.78
N GLU A 128 13.18 4.93 -3.47
CA GLU A 128 12.29 4.73 -4.61
C GLU A 128 10.84 5.05 -4.23
N ARG A 129 10.18 5.80 -5.10
CA ARG A 129 8.87 6.36 -4.83
C ARG A 129 8.00 6.50 -6.06
N ASN A 130 6.70 6.54 -5.82
CA ASN A 130 5.70 6.84 -6.83
C ASN A 130 4.69 7.84 -6.26
N LEU A 131 4.58 9.01 -6.88
CA LEU A 131 3.60 10.02 -6.55
C LEU A 131 2.39 9.86 -7.46
N ILE A 132 1.18 9.82 -6.88
CA ILE A 132 -0.10 9.80 -7.59
C ILE A 132 -0.90 11.00 -7.11
N ARG A 133 -1.20 11.92 -8.03
CA ARG A 133 -2.06 13.09 -7.75
C ARG A 133 -3.45 12.84 -8.31
N ILE A 134 -4.46 12.93 -7.45
CA ILE A 134 -5.87 12.81 -7.82
C ILE A 134 -6.49 14.20 -7.71
N ALA A 135 -7.03 14.69 -8.82
CA ALA A 135 -7.75 15.95 -8.89
C ALA A 135 -9.26 15.66 -8.89
N GLY A 136 -9.99 16.33 -7.99
CA GLY A 136 -11.44 16.31 -7.93
C GLY A 136 -12.06 17.61 -8.43
N GLU A 137 -13.35 17.76 -8.15
CA GLU A 137 -14.09 18.96 -8.49
C GLU A 137 -13.67 20.16 -7.63
N TYR A 138 -14.03 21.37 -8.08
CA TYR A 138 -13.82 22.62 -7.33
C TYR A 138 -12.35 22.88 -6.94
N GLY A 139 -11.38 22.39 -7.73
CA GLY A 139 -9.95 22.57 -7.48
C GLY A 139 -9.40 21.72 -6.33
N ARG A 140 -10.19 20.77 -5.82
CA ARG A 140 -9.76 19.81 -4.79
C ARG A 140 -8.72 18.86 -5.34
N PHE A 141 -7.70 18.54 -4.54
CA PHE A 141 -6.72 17.51 -4.88
C PHE A 141 -6.18 16.79 -3.64
N VAL A 142 -5.74 15.55 -3.84
CA VAL A 142 -4.96 14.79 -2.86
C VAL A 142 -3.81 14.12 -3.59
N GLU A 143 -2.60 14.17 -3.01
CA GLU A 143 -1.45 13.42 -3.53
C GLU A 143 -1.09 12.28 -2.58
N ILE A 144 -0.81 11.11 -3.15
CA ILE A 144 -0.34 9.94 -2.43
C ILE A 144 1.06 9.64 -2.93
N GLU A 145 2.04 9.64 -2.05
CA GLU A 145 3.40 9.20 -2.35
C GLU A 145 3.64 7.84 -1.70
N GLN A 146 3.84 6.85 -2.56
CA GLN A 146 4.26 5.51 -2.18
C GLN A 146 5.78 5.52 -2.04
N ILE A 147 6.32 5.11 -0.89
CA ILE A 147 7.76 5.13 -0.61
C ILE A 147 8.21 3.74 -0.18
N THR A 148 9.21 3.18 -0.86
CA THR A 148 9.78 1.88 -0.48
C THR A 148 10.51 1.97 0.87
N GLY A 149 10.49 0.90 1.65
CA GLY A 149 11.41 0.67 2.77
C GLY A 149 12.63 -0.16 2.37
N SER A 150 13.36 -0.66 3.36
CA SER A 150 14.61 -1.40 3.15
C SER A 150 14.42 -2.81 2.60
N ILE A 151 13.25 -3.40 2.83
CA ILE A 151 12.86 -4.72 2.33
C ILE A 151 12.06 -4.57 1.02
N ALA A 152 11.27 -3.50 0.92
CA ALA A 152 10.52 -3.13 -0.27
C ALA A 152 11.43 -2.78 -1.45
N ARG A 153 11.35 -3.51 -2.55
CA ARG A 153 12.10 -3.20 -3.79
C ARG A 153 11.22 -2.96 -5.01
N ARG A 154 9.92 -2.80 -4.79
CA ARG A 154 8.96 -2.68 -5.88
C ARG A 154 7.74 -1.89 -5.45
N ILE A 155 7.38 -0.94 -6.30
CA ILE A 155 6.07 -0.29 -6.28
C ILE A 155 5.32 -0.74 -7.54
N ALA A 156 4.07 -1.15 -7.36
CA ALA A 156 3.15 -1.37 -8.47
C ALA A 156 2.14 -0.22 -8.49
N CYS A 157 2.18 0.61 -9.52
CA CYS A 157 1.12 1.58 -9.81
C CYS A 157 0.06 0.90 -10.67
N TYR A 158 -1.21 0.99 -10.27
CA TYR A 158 -2.34 0.38 -11.00
C TYR A 158 -3.10 1.37 -11.87
N VAL A 159 -2.86 2.67 -11.66
CA VAL A 159 -3.54 3.76 -12.35
C VAL A 159 -2.61 4.48 -13.31
N LYS A 160 -3.21 5.17 -14.29
CA LYS A 160 -2.51 6.00 -15.27
C LYS A 160 -3.04 7.43 -15.26
N GLU A 161 -2.21 8.37 -15.71
CA GLU A 161 -2.65 9.74 -15.95
C GLU A 161 -3.86 9.77 -16.88
N GLY A 162 -4.86 10.58 -16.52
CA GLY A 162 -6.12 10.69 -17.22
C GLY A 162 -7.20 9.72 -16.76
N GLN A 163 -6.88 8.67 -16.00
CA GLN A 163 -7.85 7.68 -15.51
C GLN A 163 -8.76 8.28 -14.42
N ALA A 164 -10.06 8.02 -14.51
CA ALA A 164 -10.99 8.31 -13.41
C ALA A 164 -10.90 7.19 -12.37
N VAL A 165 -10.92 7.57 -11.09
CA VAL A 165 -10.89 6.65 -9.95
C VAL A 165 -12.03 6.99 -9.00
N ARG A 166 -12.62 5.97 -8.39
CA ARG A 166 -13.57 6.12 -7.29
C ARG A 166 -12.83 6.12 -5.96
N GLN A 167 -13.40 6.79 -4.96
CA GLN A 167 -12.90 6.69 -3.59
C GLN A 167 -12.88 5.23 -3.14
N GLY A 168 -11.79 4.80 -2.51
CA GLY A 168 -11.57 3.41 -2.07
C GLY A 168 -11.10 2.45 -3.17
N GLU A 169 -11.07 2.88 -4.44
CA GLU A 169 -10.54 2.08 -5.55
C GLU A 169 -9.03 1.84 -5.41
N ARG A 170 -8.55 0.71 -5.90
CA ARG A 170 -7.13 0.31 -5.81
C ARG A 170 -6.28 1.18 -6.74
N VAL A 171 -5.30 1.89 -6.18
CA VAL A 171 -4.40 2.76 -6.96
C VAL A 171 -2.99 2.19 -7.11
N GLY A 172 -2.59 1.28 -6.21
CA GLY A 172 -1.29 0.64 -6.29
C GLY A 172 -1.01 -0.32 -5.14
N MET A 173 0.23 -0.79 -5.07
CA MET A 173 0.74 -1.64 -4.00
C MET A 173 2.24 -1.41 -3.80
N ILE A 174 2.70 -1.35 -2.56
CA ILE A 174 4.13 -1.32 -2.21
C ILE A 174 4.50 -2.64 -1.52
N TYR A 175 5.55 -3.30 -1.98
CA TYR A 175 5.90 -4.63 -1.49
C TYR A 175 6.72 -4.49 -0.21
N PHE A 176 6.51 -5.37 0.77
CA PHE A 176 7.30 -5.56 2.00
C PHE A 176 7.74 -4.31 2.79
N GLY A 177 6.87 -3.82 3.68
CA GLY A 177 7.25 -2.86 4.73
C GLY A 177 7.62 -1.49 4.17
N SER A 178 6.71 -0.53 4.28
CA SER A 178 6.79 0.70 3.49
C SER A 178 6.13 1.88 4.18
N GLN A 179 6.23 3.04 3.55
CA GLN A 179 5.57 4.26 4.00
C GLN A 179 4.68 4.80 2.87
N VAL A 180 3.53 5.34 3.25
CA VAL A 180 2.68 6.15 2.37
C VAL A 180 2.61 7.55 2.96
N ALA A 181 2.89 8.57 2.15
CA ALA A 181 2.67 9.96 2.51
C ALA A 181 1.44 10.49 1.78
N VAL A 182 0.60 11.23 2.48
CA VAL A 182 -0.61 11.86 1.93
C VAL A 182 -0.44 13.37 2.04
N TYR A 183 -0.42 14.04 0.89
CA TYR A 183 -0.31 15.49 0.79
C TYR A 183 -1.70 16.08 0.65
N LEU A 184 -2.05 16.93 1.61
CA LEU A 184 -3.36 17.55 1.74
C LEU A 184 -3.19 19.07 1.71
N PRO A 185 -3.99 19.81 0.94
CA PRO A 185 -4.00 21.27 1.00
C PRO A 185 -4.49 21.78 2.36
N ASP A 186 -4.21 23.05 2.66
CA ASP A 186 -4.61 23.74 3.89
C ASP A 186 -6.13 23.91 4.06
N THR A 187 -6.89 23.80 2.97
CA THR A 187 -8.34 23.72 3.00
C THR A 187 -8.87 22.44 3.66
N VAL A 188 -8.01 21.45 3.90
CA VAL A 188 -8.38 20.15 4.49
C VAL A 188 -8.03 20.10 5.97
N ARG A 189 -9.00 19.69 6.79
CA ARG A 189 -8.79 19.37 8.21
C ARG A 189 -8.42 17.89 8.40
N VAL A 190 -7.20 17.62 8.87
CA VAL A 190 -6.76 16.27 9.24
C VAL A 190 -7.46 15.81 10.52
N LEU A 191 -7.95 14.57 10.55
CA LEU A 191 -8.71 13.99 11.66
C LEU A 191 -7.92 12.94 12.47
N VAL A 192 -6.75 12.53 11.99
CA VAL A 192 -5.89 11.53 12.62
C VAL A 192 -4.68 12.15 13.31
N ASN A 193 -4.15 11.47 14.32
CA ASN A 193 -2.99 11.88 15.09
C ASN A 193 -1.84 10.86 14.97
N PRO A 194 -0.58 11.28 15.20
CA PRO A 194 0.54 10.35 15.35
C PRO A 194 0.25 9.26 16.39
N GLY A 195 0.48 8.00 16.02
CA GLY A 195 0.19 6.82 16.82
C GLY A 195 -1.11 6.09 16.45
N ASP A 196 -2.03 6.76 15.73
CA ASP A 196 -3.31 6.16 15.37
C ASP A 196 -3.13 4.99 14.41
N LYS A 197 -3.91 3.92 14.65
CA LYS A 197 -4.05 2.80 13.72
C LYS A 197 -5.10 3.17 12.69
N VAL A 198 -4.72 3.04 11.41
CA VAL A 198 -5.56 3.43 10.28
C VAL A 198 -5.66 2.28 9.30
N GLU A 199 -6.81 2.21 8.61
CA GLU A 199 -7.12 1.19 7.63
C GLU A 199 -7.52 1.84 6.31
N GLY A 200 -6.95 1.33 5.21
CA GLY A 200 -7.15 1.86 3.87
C GLY A 200 -8.59 1.69 3.41
N ALA A 201 -9.21 2.78 2.93
CA ALA A 201 -10.62 2.86 2.57
C ALA A 201 -11.63 2.54 3.69
N GLU A 202 -11.20 2.54 4.96
CA GLU A 202 -12.10 2.47 6.12
C GLU A 202 -11.96 3.69 7.04
N THR A 203 -10.73 4.10 7.33
CA THR A 203 -10.53 5.24 8.22
C THR A 203 -10.75 6.54 7.47
N VAL A 204 -11.51 7.47 8.05
CA VAL A 204 -11.59 8.86 7.56
C VAL A 204 -10.30 9.56 8.00
N LEU A 205 -9.45 9.90 7.02
CA LEU A 205 -8.16 10.52 7.27
C LEU A 205 -8.31 12.02 7.56
N ALA A 206 -9.17 12.67 6.78
CA ALA A 206 -9.34 14.11 6.78
C ALA A 206 -10.71 14.51 6.18
N LEU A 207 -11.05 15.79 6.29
CA LEU A 207 -12.29 16.38 5.76
C LEU A 207 -11.98 17.68 5.02
N TRP A 208 -12.63 17.90 3.88
CA TRP A 208 -12.64 19.17 3.14
C TRP A 208 -13.34 20.31 3.91
#